data_AF-A0A7C9BUF7-F1
#
_entry.id   AF-A0A7C9BUF7-F1
#
_cell.length_a   1.000
_cell.length_b   1.000
_cell.length_c   1.000
_cell.angle_alpha   90.00
_cell.angle_beta   90.00
_cell.angle_gamma   90.00
#
_symmetry.space_group_name_H-M   'P 1'
#
loop_
_entity.id
_entity.type
_entity.pdbx_description
1 polymer ?
#
loop_
_entity_poly.entity_id
_entity_poly.type
_entity_poly.pdbx_seq_one_letter_code
_entity_poly.pdbx_strand_id
1 'polypeptide(L)'
;MNFKNERDELINLLHESDGAYPMFLMRAKENTRSENWGAGVGVPFSLEPYRMEVLGVKPGRMLKHKSEPGPRRYCYSYDDQGRVIHAVAYGKLGGTPGSLDWMRSDDFYEYSENAATRYVFGNTFRGNPDSQVTRVVRLNCVNGRVYGVFQVEKGSLEYTETTYSYDAVGNIVEIRIKWPEGRFPDRVLSVERGGSGVSIFEIRDQRRIPVYPVP
;
A
#
# COMPACT_ATOMS: atom_id res chain seq x y z
N MET A 1 9.32 -11.35 19.48
CA MET A 1 9.15 -10.01 18.88
C MET A 1 8.28 -9.19 19.81
N ASN A 2 8.76 -8.01 20.21
CA ASN A 2 8.12 -7.18 21.24
C ASN A 2 7.23 -6.13 20.55
N PHE A 3 5.92 -6.41 20.45
CA PHE A 3 4.95 -5.62 19.66
C PHE A 3 4.90 -4.13 20.00
N LYS A 4 5.26 -3.78 21.24
CA LYS A 4 5.27 -2.41 21.71
C LYS A 4 6.28 -1.54 20.96
N ASN A 5 7.41 -2.12 20.53
CA ASN A 5 8.47 -1.36 19.87
C ASN A 5 8.06 -0.89 18.46
N GLU A 6 7.49 -1.78 17.64
CA GLU A 6 7.17 -1.42 16.25
C GLU A 6 6.02 -0.42 16.14
N ARG A 7 5.00 -0.55 17.00
CA ARG A 7 3.92 0.42 17.05
C ARG A 7 4.43 1.82 17.42
N ASP A 8 5.24 1.90 18.46
CA ASP A 8 5.78 3.18 18.95
C ASP A 8 6.73 3.81 17.91
N GLU A 9 7.54 3.01 17.21
CA GLU A 9 8.36 3.49 16.08
C GLU A 9 7.50 4.07 14.94
N LEU A 10 6.42 3.41 14.53
CA LEU A 10 5.54 3.92 13.47
C LEU A 10 4.80 5.19 13.90
N ILE A 11 4.41 5.29 15.18
CA ILE A 11 3.82 6.50 15.73
C ILE A 11 4.82 7.66 15.69
N ASN A 12 6.09 7.42 16.04
CA ASN A 12 7.13 8.43 15.94
C ASN A 12 7.31 8.92 14.50
N LEU A 13 7.36 8.01 13.51
CA LEU A 13 7.43 8.38 12.10
C LEU A 13 6.23 9.19 11.63
N LEU A 14 5.02 8.84 12.10
CA LEU A 14 3.81 9.62 11.82
C LEU A 14 3.95 11.06 12.32
N HIS A 15 4.48 11.25 13.54
CA HIS A 15 4.70 12.58 14.10
C HIS A 15 5.81 13.34 13.36
N GLU A 16 6.93 12.70 13.06
CA GLU A 16 8.06 13.29 12.32
C GLU A 16 7.68 13.69 10.89
N SER A 17 6.74 12.96 10.28
CA SER A 17 6.28 13.21 8.91
C SER A 17 5.17 14.25 8.83
N ASP A 18 4.67 14.77 9.95
CA ASP A 18 3.61 15.77 9.94
C ASP A 18 4.15 17.11 9.41
N GLY A 19 3.46 17.68 8.43
CA GLY A 19 3.93 18.87 7.70
C GLY A 19 5.14 18.63 6.78
N ALA A 20 5.62 17.39 6.64
CA ALA A 20 6.79 17.06 5.81
C ALA A 20 6.46 16.88 4.31
N TYR A 21 5.19 17.01 3.92
CA TYR A 21 4.74 16.76 2.54
C TYR A 21 5.54 17.52 1.47
N PRO A 22 5.86 18.83 1.62
CA PRO A 22 6.65 19.54 0.61
C PRO A 22 8.04 18.94 0.41
N MET A 23 8.67 18.45 1.49
CA MET A 23 9.98 17.81 1.42
C MET A 23 9.90 16.46 0.69
N PHE A 24 8.91 15.64 1.00
CA PHE A 24 8.66 14.38 0.29
C PHE A 24 8.43 14.60 -1.20
N LEU A 25 7.58 15.57 -1.56
CA LEU A 25 7.29 15.89 -2.95
C LEU A 25 8.53 16.41 -3.70
N MET A 26 9.34 17.26 -3.06
CA MET A 26 10.59 17.75 -3.63
C MET A 26 11.56 16.60 -3.89
N ARG A 27 11.82 15.76 -2.89
CA ARG A 27 12.69 14.58 -3.02
C ARG A 27 12.20 13.63 -4.12
N ALA A 28 10.89 13.36 -4.19
CA ALA A 28 10.33 12.53 -5.24
C ALA A 28 10.63 13.10 -6.63
N LYS A 29 10.39 14.40 -6.84
CA LYS A 29 10.67 15.08 -8.12
C LYS A 29 12.15 15.03 -8.51
N GLU A 30 13.05 15.27 -7.56
CA GLU A 30 14.50 15.27 -7.81
C GLU A 30 15.03 13.88 -8.18
N ASN A 31 14.47 12.84 -7.59
CA ASN A 31 14.93 11.46 -7.76
C ASN A 31 14.17 10.68 -8.84
N THR A 32 13.10 11.24 -9.39
CA THR A 32 12.33 10.58 -10.45
C THR A 32 13.15 10.49 -11.74
N ARG A 33 13.24 9.28 -12.29
CA ARG A 33 13.87 8.99 -13.58
C ARG A 33 12.86 8.64 -14.66
N SER A 34 11.76 7.99 -14.28
CA SER A 34 10.69 7.67 -15.20
C SER A 34 9.34 7.66 -14.51
N GLU A 35 8.28 7.75 -15.31
CA GLU A 35 6.91 7.67 -14.85
C GLU A 35 6.17 6.58 -15.62
N ASN A 36 5.33 5.83 -14.93
CA ASN A 36 4.39 4.91 -15.55
C ASN A 36 2.99 5.11 -15.00
N TRP A 37 2.00 4.83 -15.84
CA TRP A 37 0.59 5.01 -15.50
C TRP A 37 -0.08 3.67 -15.27
N GLY A 38 -1.08 3.67 -14.41
CA GLY A 38 -1.84 2.49 -14.09
C GLY A 38 -3.33 2.77 -13.99
N ALA A 39 -4.12 1.70 -14.08
CA ALA A 39 -5.57 1.76 -14.07
C ALA A 39 -6.20 0.53 -13.42
N GLY A 40 -7.25 0.72 -12.62
CA GLY A 40 -7.97 -0.39 -12.01
C GLY A 40 -8.81 0.02 -10.81
N VAL A 41 -9.73 -0.85 -10.40
CA VAL A 41 -10.43 -0.68 -9.11
C VAL A 41 -9.44 -0.87 -7.96
N GLY A 42 -8.64 -1.93 -8.02
CA GLY A 42 -7.48 -2.08 -7.16
C GLY A 42 -6.28 -1.31 -7.68
N VAL A 43 -5.36 -0.97 -6.78
CA VAL A 43 -4.09 -0.33 -7.15
C VAL A 43 -3.26 -1.29 -8.01
N PRO A 44 -2.67 -0.83 -9.12
CA PRO A 44 -1.75 -1.62 -9.94
C PRO A 44 -0.46 -2.06 -9.24
N PHE A 45 0.02 -1.27 -8.30
CA PHE A 45 1.24 -1.54 -7.55
C PHE A 45 1.01 -1.35 -6.05
N SER A 46 1.63 -2.24 -5.27
CA SER A 46 1.69 -2.21 -3.82
C SER A 46 2.95 -2.95 -3.39
N LEU A 47 3.58 -2.50 -2.30
CA LEU A 47 4.70 -3.22 -1.70
C LEU A 47 4.23 -4.51 -1.02
N GLU A 48 3.02 -4.49 -0.48
CA GLU A 48 2.44 -5.60 0.26
C GLU A 48 1.95 -6.70 -0.69
N PRO A 49 2.44 -7.95 -0.54
CA PRO A 49 1.93 -9.07 -1.31
C PRO A 49 0.42 -9.23 -1.10
N TYR A 50 -0.30 -9.41 -2.20
CA TYR A 50 -1.74 -9.66 -2.24
C TYR A 50 -2.63 -8.56 -1.63
N ARG A 51 -2.15 -7.30 -1.52
CA ARG A 51 -2.89 -6.20 -0.88
C ARG A 51 -4.33 -6.04 -1.36
N MET A 52 -4.58 -6.20 -2.66
CA MET A 52 -5.92 -6.03 -3.21
C MET A 52 -6.74 -7.31 -3.11
N GLU A 53 -6.10 -8.46 -3.33
CA GLU A 53 -6.72 -9.78 -3.30
C GLU A 53 -7.24 -10.11 -1.90
N VAL A 54 -6.53 -9.75 -0.82
CA VAL A 54 -7.04 -9.94 0.57
C VAL A 54 -8.30 -9.12 0.88
N LEU A 55 -8.58 -8.10 0.07
CA LEU A 55 -9.80 -7.29 0.11
C LEU A 55 -10.87 -7.79 -0.87
N GLY A 56 -10.63 -8.91 -1.57
CA GLY A 56 -11.51 -9.41 -2.63
C GLY A 56 -11.48 -8.58 -3.91
N VAL A 57 -10.49 -7.71 -4.09
CA VAL A 57 -10.41 -6.81 -5.24
C VAL A 57 -9.32 -7.28 -6.20
N LYS A 58 -9.64 -7.34 -7.49
CA LYS A 58 -8.64 -7.60 -8.52
C LYS A 58 -7.65 -6.42 -8.59
N PRO A 59 -6.32 -6.67 -8.55
CA PRO A 59 -5.32 -5.64 -8.76
C PRO A 59 -5.52 -4.90 -10.09
N GLY A 60 -5.14 -3.63 -10.12
CA GLY A 60 -5.08 -2.86 -11.35
C GLY A 60 -3.99 -3.36 -12.29
N ARG A 61 -3.88 -2.73 -13.46
CA ARG A 61 -2.81 -3.00 -14.42
C ARG A 61 -2.02 -1.74 -14.72
N MET A 62 -0.73 -1.93 -15.00
CA MET A 62 0.08 -0.89 -15.64
C MET A 62 -0.38 -0.69 -17.09
N LEU A 63 -0.36 0.56 -17.54
CA LEU A 63 -0.67 0.96 -18.89
C LEU A 63 0.59 0.93 -19.75
N LYS A 64 0.42 0.75 -21.06
CA LYS A 64 1.53 0.77 -22.03
C LYS A 64 1.97 2.19 -22.39
N HIS A 65 1.10 3.17 -22.15
CA HIS A 65 1.28 4.55 -22.53
C HIS A 65 0.88 5.46 -21.37
N LYS A 66 1.40 6.69 -21.38
CA LYS A 66 0.97 7.73 -20.46
C LYS A 66 -0.54 7.94 -20.55
N SER A 67 -1.14 8.30 -19.42
CA SER A 67 -2.55 8.66 -19.29
C SER A 67 -2.64 10.04 -18.67
N GLU A 68 -3.83 10.62 -18.73
CA GLU A 68 -4.18 11.79 -17.94
C GLU A 68 -4.77 11.38 -16.58
N PRO A 69 -4.79 12.29 -15.60
CA PRO A 69 -5.59 12.16 -14.39
C PRO A 69 -7.04 11.76 -14.71
N GLY A 70 -7.58 10.83 -13.92
CA GLY A 70 -8.90 10.27 -14.19
C GLY A 70 -9.40 9.36 -13.05
N PRO A 71 -10.68 8.96 -13.06
CA PRO A 71 -11.18 8.01 -12.08
C PRO A 71 -10.41 6.70 -12.23
N ARG A 72 -9.97 6.13 -11.10
CA ARG A 72 -9.24 4.84 -11.10
C ARG A 72 -7.96 4.91 -11.94
N ARG A 73 -7.31 6.08 -11.95
CA ARG A 73 -5.99 6.30 -12.54
C ARG A 73 -4.95 6.50 -11.45
N TYR A 74 -3.76 6.03 -11.78
CA TYR A 74 -2.58 6.10 -10.92
C TYR A 74 -1.39 6.54 -11.75
N CYS A 75 -0.55 7.40 -11.19
CA CYS A 75 0.77 7.71 -11.73
C CYS A 75 1.83 7.21 -10.74
N TYR A 76 2.87 6.57 -11.24
CA TYR A 76 3.96 6.03 -10.45
C TYR A 76 5.28 6.61 -10.95
N SER A 77 6.05 7.19 -10.03
CA SER A 77 7.38 7.72 -10.28
C SER A 77 8.43 6.72 -9.81
N TYR A 78 9.41 6.46 -10.65
CA TYR A 78 10.45 5.47 -10.43
C TYR A 78 11.83 6.13 -10.29
N ASP A 79 12.66 5.62 -9.40
CA ASP A 79 14.07 5.99 -9.30
C ASP A 79 14.95 5.29 -10.37
N ASP A 80 16.27 5.45 -10.26
CA ASP A 80 17.27 4.86 -11.14
C ASP A 80 17.41 3.34 -10.98
N GLN A 81 16.97 2.79 -9.85
CA GLN A 81 16.90 1.35 -9.58
C GLN A 81 15.58 0.73 -10.06
N GLY A 82 14.67 1.52 -10.63
CA GLY A 82 13.36 1.05 -11.06
C GLY A 82 12.39 0.79 -9.91
N ARG A 83 12.63 1.38 -8.73
CA ARG A 83 11.75 1.29 -7.56
C ARG A 83 10.75 2.44 -7.59
N VAL A 84 9.50 2.17 -7.22
CA VAL A 84 8.48 3.22 -7.06
C VAL A 84 8.84 4.06 -5.83
N ILE A 85 9.11 5.35 -6.01
CA ILE A 85 9.43 6.29 -4.91
C ILE A 85 8.26 7.22 -4.59
N HIS A 86 7.31 7.34 -5.52
CA HIS A 86 6.11 8.16 -5.36
C HIS A 86 4.98 7.59 -6.21
N ALA A 87 3.76 7.56 -5.65
CA ALA A 87 2.57 7.16 -6.37
C ALA A 87 1.44 8.16 -6.10
N VAL A 88 0.68 8.48 -7.15
CA VAL A 88 -0.48 9.38 -7.07
C VAL A 88 -1.72 8.61 -7.48
N ALA A 89 -2.71 8.55 -6.59
CA ALA A 89 -4.06 8.07 -6.91
C ALA A 89 -4.99 9.26 -7.17
N TYR A 90 -5.71 9.21 -8.30
CA TYR A 90 -6.63 10.28 -8.70
C TYR A 90 -8.08 9.94 -8.37
N GLY A 91 -8.73 10.82 -7.61
CA GLY A 91 -10.16 10.80 -7.31
C GLY A 91 -10.91 11.93 -8.02
N LYS A 92 -12.11 11.67 -8.51
CA LYS A 92 -12.94 12.70 -9.13
C LYS A 92 -13.42 13.68 -8.07
N LEU A 93 -13.01 14.94 -8.18
CA LEU A 93 -13.69 16.05 -7.54
C LEU A 93 -14.74 16.56 -8.54
N GLY A 94 -15.92 16.98 -8.08
CA GLY A 94 -16.90 17.60 -8.98
C GLY A 94 -16.31 18.82 -9.71
N GLY A 95 -16.92 19.22 -10.82
CA GLY A 95 -16.49 20.37 -11.63
C GLY A 95 -17.26 20.44 -12.94
N THR A 96 -17.25 21.60 -13.60
CA THR A 96 -17.84 21.76 -14.93
C THR A 96 -16.98 21.09 -16.01
N PRO A 97 -17.55 20.59 -17.11
CA PRO A 97 -16.78 20.10 -18.25
C PRO A 97 -15.75 21.17 -18.69
N GLY A 98 -14.46 20.83 -18.70
CA GLY A 98 -13.36 21.75 -19.01
C GLY A 98 -12.59 22.32 -17.80
N SER A 99 -13.07 22.12 -16.57
CA SER A 99 -12.39 22.53 -15.32
C SER A 99 -12.44 21.46 -14.23
N LEU A 100 -12.40 20.18 -14.65
CA LEU A 100 -12.37 19.06 -13.71
C LEU A 100 -11.06 19.11 -12.90
N ASP A 101 -11.17 19.50 -11.64
CA ASP A 101 -10.10 19.33 -10.66
C ASP A 101 -10.09 17.87 -10.17
N TRP A 102 -8.89 17.35 -9.91
CA TRP A 102 -8.70 15.99 -9.39
C TRP A 102 -8.21 16.06 -7.96
N MET A 103 -8.84 15.27 -7.10
CA MET A 103 -8.32 15.00 -5.78
C MET A 103 -7.15 14.03 -5.90
N ARG A 104 -6.08 14.28 -5.16
CA ARG A 104 -4.87 13.46 -5.20
C ARG A 104 -4.60 12.87 -3.83
N SER A 105 -4.38 11.56 -3.78
CA SER A 105 -3.73 10.89 -2.64
C SER A 105 -2.32 10.54 -3.09
N ASP A 106 -1.34 10.97 -2.32
CA ASP A 106 0.08 10.80 -2.65
C ASP A 106 0.70 9.82 -1.65
N ASP A 107 1.35 8.78 -2.17
CA ASP A 107 2.13 7.82 -1.39
C ASP A 107 3.60 8.04 -1.70
N PHE A 108 4.44 8.19 -0.68
CA PHE A 108 5.89 8.28 -0.82
C PHE A 108 6.56 7.05 -0.22
N TYR A 109 7.64 6.59 -0.86
CA TYR A 109 8.33 5.36 -0.49
C TYR A 109 9.80 5.63 -0.21
N GLU A 110 10.26 5.26 0.98
CA GLU A 110 11.66 5.28 1.37
C GLU A 110 12.17 3.85 1.56
N TYR A 111 13.32 3.54 0.97
CA TYR A 111 13.90 2.20 0.97
C TYR A 111 15.17 2.15 1.84
N SER A 112 15.33 1.07 2.58
CA SER A 112 16.57 0.67 3.25
C SER A 112 16.92 -0.78 2.89
N GLU A 113 18.07 -1.28 3.34
CA GLU A 113 18.60 -2.59 2.94
C GLU A 113 17.61 -3.75 3.11
N ASN A 114 16.81 -3.74 4.17
CA ASN A 114 15.87 -4.81 4.51
C ASN A 114 14.45 -4.30 4.81
N ALA A 115 14.14 -3.05 4.46
CA ALA A 115 12.81 -2.49 4.70
C ALA A 115 12.42 -1.45 3.66
N ALA A 116 11.12 -1.20 3.58
CA ALA A 116 10.57 -0.05 2.87
C ALA A 116 9.50 0.60 3.74
N THR A 117 9.51 1.92 3.83
CA THR A 117 8.49 2.70 4.55
C THR A 117 7.67 3.49 3.53
N ARG A 118 6.36 3.29 3.55
CA ARG A 118 5.38 4.04 2.77
C ARG A 118 4.69 5.06 3.68
N TYR A 119 4.72 6.33 3.26
CA TYR A 119 4.01 7.43 3.88
C TYR A 119 2.83 7.79 3.00
N VAL A 120 1.61 7.68 3.51
CA VAL A 120 0.38 7.99 2.78
C VAL A 120 -0.09 9.37 3.19
N PHE A 121 -0.20 10.27 2.24
CA PHE A 121 -0.68 11.64 2.45
C PHE A 121 -2.09 11.79 1.91
N GLY A 122 -2.97 12.31 2.77
CA GLY A 122 -4.38 12.49 2.47
C GLY A 122 -4.63 13.63 1.48
N ASN A 123 -5.73 13.49 0.73
CA ASN A 123 -6.29 14.40 -0.27
C ASN A 123 -5.66 15.80 -0.35
N THR A 124 -4.77 15.97 -1.32
CA THR A 124 -4.24 17.27 -1.69
C THR A 124 -5.04 17.85 -2.86
N PHE A 125 -5.48 19.10 -2.70
CA PHE A 125 -5.89 19.92 -3.83
C PHE A 125 -4.62 20.44 -4.50
N ARG A 126 -4.42 20.17 -5.79
CA ARG A 126 -3.31 20.74 -6.59
C ARG A 126 -1.92 20.55 -5.96
N GLY A 127 -1.71 19.47 -5.21
CA GLY A 127 -0.46 19.27 -4.46
C GLY A 127 -0.28 20.25 -3.30
N ASN A 128 -1.38 20.57 -2.59
CA ASN A 128 -1.39 21.41 -1.41
C ASN A 128 -0.21 21.06 -0.47
N PRO A 129 0.70 22.01 -0.21
CA PRO A 129 1.83 21.78 0.69
C PRO A 129 1.40 21.39 2.11
N ASP A 130 0.17 21.72 2.52
CA ASP A 130 -0.36 21.46 3.85
C ASP A 130 -0.97 20.06 4.01
N SER A 131 -0.70 19.16 3.06
CA SER A 131 -1.14 17.77 3.19
C SER A 131 -0.58 17.11 4.44
N GLN A 132 -1.43 16.40 5.15
CA GLN A 132 -1.03 15.64 6.32
C GLN A 132 -0.86 14.17 5.96
N VAL A 133 0.18 13.57 6.54
CA VAL A 133 0.33 12.12 6.57
C VAL A 133 -0.90 11.54 7.28
N THR A 134 -1.53 10.54 6.69
CA THR A 134 -2.69 9.85 7.28
C THR A 134 -2.34 8.45 7.73
N ARG A 135 -1.25 7.88 7.19
CA ARG A 135 -0.82 6.52 7.51
C ARG A 135 0.67 6.36 7.23
N VAL A 136 1.34 5.59 8.09
CA VAL A 136 2.67 5.07 7.83
C VAL A 136 2.60 3.56 7.79
N VAL A 137 3.26 2.97 6.79
CA VAL A 137 3.35 1.51 6.61
C VAL A 137 4.81 1.15 6.46
N ARG A 138 5.32 0.27 7.32
CA ARG A 138 6.64 -0.31 7.22
C ARG A 138 6.55 -1.76 6.80
N LEU A 139 7.29 -2.09 5.75
CA LEU A 139 7.46 -3.44 5.25
C LEU A 139 8.87 -3.90 5.56
N ASN A 140 9.01 -5.09 6.13
CA ASN A 140 10.29 -5.71 6.44
C ASN A 140 10.51 -6.94 5.56
N CYS A 141 11.72 -7.03 5.03
CA CYS A 141 12.18 -8.09 4.16
C CYS A 141 13.24 -8.94 4.84
N VAL A 142 13.22 -10.24 4.55
CA VAL A 142 14.31 -11.17 4.86
C VAL A 142 14.64 -11.92 3.59
N ASN A 143 15.91 -11.91 3.17
CA ASN A 143 16.37 -12.55 1.92
C ASN A 143 15.55 -12.13 0.69
N GLY A 144 15.22 -10.84 0.58
CA GLY A 144 14.43 -10.27 -0.52
C GLY A 144 12.94 -10.63 -0.51
N ARG A 145 12.44 -11.32 0.53
CA ARG A 145 11.02 -11.67 0.69
C ARG A 145 10.38 -10.87 1.80
N VAL A 146 9.16 -10.41 1.56
CA VAL A 146 8.36 -9.68 2.56
C VAL A 146 7.98 -10.64 3.68
N TYR A 147 8.48 -10.41 4.88
CA TYR A 147 8.09 -11.23 6.05
C TYR A 147 6.96 -10.59 6.83
N GLY A 148 6.98 -9.25 6.96
CA GLY A 148 6.03 -8.50 7.76
C GLY A 148 5.71 -7.14 7.17
N VAL A 149 4.47 -6.70 7.38
CA VAL A 149 3.99 -5.35 7.09
C VAL A 149 3.29 -4.84 8.33
N PHE A 150 3.69 -3.65 8.78
CA PHE A 150 3.19 -3.01 9.97
C PHE A 150 2.65 -1.64 9.58
N GLN A 151 1.47 -1.28 10.05
CA GLN A 151 0.87 0.03 9.73
C GLN A 151 0.25 0.68 10.96
N VAL A 152 0.26 2.01 10.97
CA VAL A 152 -0.52 2.84 11.89
C VAL A 152 -1.29 3.90 11.10
N GLU A 153 -2.57 4.06 11.42
CA GLU A 153 -3.43 5.13 10.91
C GLU A 153 -3.38 6.35 11.85
N LYS A 154 -3.11 7.55 11.34
CA LYS A 154 -3.02 8.77 12.17
C LYS A 154 -4.31 9.07 12.94
N GLY A 155 -5.47 8.85 12.32
CA GLY A 155 -6.76 9.25 12.88
C GLY A 155 -7.19 8.48 14.13
N SER A 156 -6.85 7.19 14.22
CA SER A 156 -7.22 6.31 15.34
C SER A 156 -6.01 5.76 16.10
N LEU A 157 -4.81 5.91 15.57
CA LEU A 157 -3.61 5.17 15.98
C LEU A 157 -3.82 3.65 16.02
N GLU A 158 -4.75 3.15 15.21
CA GLU A 158 -5.00 1.73 15.03
C GLU A 158 -3.78 1.10 14.35
N TYR A 159 -3.25 0.06 14.99
CA TYR A 159 -2.10 -0.67 14.51
C TYR A 159 -2.55 -1.97 13.85
N THR A 160 -1.95 -2.29 12.71
CA THR A 160 -2.16 -3.59 12.04
C THR A 160 -0.81 -4.21 11.70
N GLU A 161 -0.70 -5.51 11.97
CA GLU A 161 0.42 -6.35 11.55
C GLU A 161 -0.08 -7.35 10.50
N THR A 162 0.67 -7.53 9.42
CA THR A 162 0.46 -8.59 8.44
C THR A 162 1.75 -9.38 8.30
N THR A 163 1.70 -10.69 8.52
CA THR A 163 2.86 -11.59 8.37
C THR A 163 2.59 -12.61 7.29
N TYR A 164 3.67 -13.02 6.62
CA TYR A 164 3.61 -13.91 5.47
C TYR A 164 4.44 -15.17 5.74
N SER A 165 3.80 -16.34 5.58
CA SER A 165 4.50 -17.63 5.63
C SER A 165 4.69 -18.18 4.22
N TYR A 166 5.81 -18.84 4.02
CA TYR A 166 6.26 -19.32 2.72
C TYR A 166 6.45 -20.84 2.72
N ASP A 167 6.15 -21.49 1.60
CA ASP A 167 6.55 -22.87 1.35
C ASP A 167 8.05 -22.99 1.03
N ALA A 168 8.54 -24.23 0.87
CA ALA A 168 9.94 -24.52 0.56
C ALA A 168 10.41 -23.93 -0.79
N VAL A 169 9.49 -23.68 -1.73
CA VAL A 169 9.77 -23.12 -3.05
C VAL A 169 9.72 -21.59 -3.03
N GLY A 170 9.22 -21.00 -1.94
CA GLY A 170 9.13 -19.56 -1.74
C GLY A 170 7.81 -18.93 -2.18
N ASN A 171 6.73 -19.72 -2.33
CA ASN A 171 5.39 -19.16 -2.50
C ASN A 171 4.82 -18.82 -1.13
N ILE A 172 4.09 -17.71 -1.05
CA ILE A 172 3.28 -17.39 0.12
C ILE A 172 2.13 -18.41 0.20
N VAL A 173 1.97 -19.03 1.36
CA VAL A 173 0.92 -20.03 1.64
C VAL A 173 -0.02 -19.61 2.76
N GLU A 174 0.43 -18.72 3.65
CA GLU A 174 -0.40 -18.13 4.71
C GLU A 174 -0.13 -16.63 4.82
N ILE A 175 -1.20 -15.86 5.00
CA ILE A 175 -1.14 -14.46 5.39
C ILE A 175 -1.91 -14.33 6.70
N ARG A 176 -1.26 -13.82 7.75
CA ARG A 176 -1.88 -13.57 9.04
C ARG A 176 -1.93 -12.08 9.30
N ILE A 177 -3.14 -11.54 9.41
CA ILE A 177 -3.39 -10.14 9.73
C ILE A 177 -3.82 -10.05 11.19
N LYS A 178 -3.23 -9.15 11.96
CA LYS A 178 -3.57 -8.92 13.36
C LYS A 178 -3.94 -7.47 13.59
N TRP A 179 -4.96 -7.28 14.42
CA TRP A 179 -5.38 -6.01 14.98
C TRP A 179 -5.32 -6.15 16.50
N PRO A 180 -4.17 -5.88 17.15
CA PRO A 180 -4.00 -6.14 18.57
C PRO A 180 -5.08 -5.50 19.47
N GLU A 181 -5.60 -4.34 19.06
CA GLU A 181 -6.65 -3.60 19.76
C GLU A 181 -8.07 -3.91 19.23
N GLY A 182 -8.21 -4.76 18.21
CA GLY A 182 -9.46 -5.06 17.53
C GLY A 182 -10.30 -6.15 18.20
N ARG A 183 -11.63 -6.11 17.98
CA ARG A 183 -12.58 -7.14 18.46
C ARG A 183 -12.33 -8.53 17.86
N PHE A 184 -11.78 -8.56 16.65
CA PHE A 184 -11.35 -9.77 15.96
C PHE A 184 -9.83 -9.65 15.79
N PRO A 185 -9.05 -10.14 16.76
CA PRO A 185 -7.65 -9.76 16.90
C PRO A 185 -6.77 -10.35 15.79
N ASP A 186 -7.23 -11.39 15.10
CA ASP A 186 -6.52 -12.01 14.02
C ASP A 186 -7.44 -12.54 12.90
N ARG A 187 -6.88 -12.55 11.70
CA ARG A 187 -7.43 -13.13 10.48
C ARG A 187 -6.34 -13.97 9.84
N VAL A 188 -6.64 -15.25 9.62
CA VAL A 188 -5.74 -16.20 8.98
C VAL A 188 -6.25 -16.49 7.58
N LEU A 189 -5.41 -16.26 6.58
CA LEU A 189 -5.71 -16.49 5.18
C LEU A 189 -4.80 -17.57 4.61
N SER A 190 -5.37 -18.60 4.00
CA SER A 190 -4.63 -19.56 3.20
C SER A 190 -4.56 -19.08 1.76
N VAL A 191 -3.37 -19.16 1.16
CA VAL A 191 -3.10 -18.78 -0.22
C VAL A 191 -2.79 -20.03 -1.03
N GLU A 192 -3.57 -20.25 -2.08
CA GLU A 192 -3.40 -21.36 -3.02
C GLU A 192 -3.08 -20.82 -4.41
N ARG A 193 -2.08 -21.42 -5.07
CA ARG A 193 -1.74 -21.11 -6.47
C ARG A 193 -2.27 -22.23 -7.36
N GLY A 194 -3.09 -21.86 -8.34
CA GLY A 194 -3.65 -22.76 -9.34
C GLY A 194 -3.42 -22.20 -10.74
N GLY A 195 -2.57 -22.85 -11.53
CA GLY A 195 -2.19 -22.35 -12.86
C GLY A 195 -1.56 -20.94 -12.78
N SER A 196 -2.12 -19.98 -13.50
CA SER A 196 -1.69 -18.56 -13.46
C SER A 196 -2.43 -17.72 -12.41
N GLY A 197 -3.33 -18.32 -11.62
CA GLY A 197 -4.19 -17.62 -10.66
C GLY A 197 -3.79 -17.84 -9.20
N VAL A 198 -4.28 -16.94 -8.34
CA VAL A 198 -4.25 -17.09 -6.89
C VAL A 198 -5.67 -17.21 -6.37
N SER A 199 -5.88 -18.12 -5.43
CA SER A 199 -7.09 -18.21 -4.61
C SER A 199 -6.72 -17.93 -3.16
N ILE A 200 -7.50 -17.09 -2.50
CA ILE A 200 -7.32 -16.75 -1.08
C ILE A 200 -8.58 -17.13 -0.34
N PHE A 201 -8.41 -17.85 0.76
CA PHE A 201 -9.48 -18.25 1.65
C PHE A 201 -9.18 -17.79 3.06
N GLU A 202 -10.20 -17.36 3.76
CA GLU A 202 -10.13 -17.11 5.19
C GLU A 202 -10.48 -18.37 5.97
N ILE A 203 -9.67 -18.67 6.99
CA ILE A 203 -9.84 -19.83 7.86
C ILE A 203 -10.52 -19.34 9.15
N ARG A 204 -11.75 -19.80 9.39
CA ARG A 204 -12.51 -19.54 10.64
C ARG A 204 -13.17 -20.81 11.12
N ASP A 205 -12.95 -21.20 12.37
CA ASP A 205 -13.60 -22.38 12.99
C ASP A 205 -13.53 -23.64 12.12
N GLN A 206 -12.34 -23.91 11.55
CA GLN A 206 -12.07 -25.01 10.59
C GLN A 206 -12.82 -24.92 9.25
N ARG A 207 -13.57 -23.84 9.00
CA ARG A 207 -14.20 -23.54 7.71
C ARG A 207 -13.27 -22.71 6.84
N ARG A 208 -13.38 -22.93 5.52
CA ARG A 208 -12.72 -22.15 4.48
C ARG A 208 -13.73 -21.24 3.82
N ILE A 209 -13.54 -19.93 3.94
CA ILE A 209 -14.42 -18.91 3.36
C ILE A 209 -13.69 -18.27 2.18
N PRO A 210 -14.22 -18.31 0.95
CA PRO A 210 -13.60 -17.66 -0.20
C PRO A 210 -13.45 -16.15 0.02
N VAL A 211 -12.25 -15.62 -0.25
CA VAL A 211 -11.95 -14.18 -0.22
C VAL A 211 -11.66 -13.66 -1.63
N TYR A 212 -10.85 -14.41 -2.39
CA TYR A 212 -10.49 -14.05 -3.76
C TYR A 212 -10.27 -15.30 -4.63
N PRO A 213 -10.74 -15.31 -5.89
CA PRO A 213 -11.62 -14.29 -6.49
C PRO A 213 -12.98 -14.24 -5.76
N VAL A 214 -13.62 -13.08 -5.76
CA VAL A 214 -14.99 -12.97 -5.20
C VAL A 214 -15.92 -13.82 -6.09
N PRO A 215 -16.76 -14.69 -5.50
CA PRO A 215 -17.72 -15.51 -6.23
C PRO A 215 -18.69 -14.71 -7.10
#